data_AF-A0A8H8SNK8-F1
#
_entry.id   AF-A0A8H8SNK8-F1
#
_cell.length_a   1.000
_cell.length_b   1.000
_cell.length_c   1.000
_cell.angle_alpha   90.00
_cell.angle_beta   90.00
_cell.angle_gamma   90.00
#
_symmetry.space_group_name_H-M   'P 1'
#
loop_
_entity.id
_entity.type
_entity.pdbx_description
1 polymer ?
#
loop_
_entity_poly.entity_id
_entity_poly.type
_entity_poly.pdbx_seq_one_letter_code
_entity_poly.pdbx_strand_id
1 'polypeptide(L)'
;MSLSAAQIEKHSAALSGLIETWLKNNSDDLVPDSIESLTLAEKDDIPKQVVTVALRTRPFLENETTGDKKPLAGVHARGTKMIVHVPASKHKPFEGDFSFGPESSSEHVYESLVVKPGLQFWEAALGVSLHMVRLDQERRTISSLEEIIARDIFPAAKSYAEAHFPKNSKPAEEVYTFGLSLYELLGNKVSDLLDRDSAGNGANVDFGEIRVSAKVLPVSDPKELASLIASAAGHRRTSATLKNETSSRS
;
A
#
# COMPACT_ATOMS: atom_id res chain seq x y z
N MET A 1 10.38 22.62 -6.93
CA MET A 1 9.51 23.77 -7.28
C MET A 1 8.17 23.22 -7.73
N SER A 2 7.13 23.34 -6.90
CA SER A 2 5.76 23.01 -7.29
C SER A 2 5.16 24.18 -8.07
N LEU A 3 4.44 23.90 -9.16
CA LEU A 3 3.69 24.92 -9.88
C LEU A 3 2.45 25.31 -9.07
N SER A 4 2.10 26.58 -9.05
CA SER A 4 0.86 27.02 -8.40
C SER A 4 -0.36 26.57 -9.21
N ALA A 5 -1.50 26.37 -8.55
CA ALA A 5 -2.75 26.02 -9.21
C ALA A 5 -3.12 27.01 -10.33
N ALA A 6 -2.86 28.30 -10.12
CA ALA A 6 -3.05 29.35 -11.12
C ALA A 6 -2.16 29.19 -12.36
N GLN A 7 -0.93 28.69 -12.22
CA GLN A 7 -0.05 28.40 -13.36
C GLN A 7 -0.54 27.18 -14.15
N ILE A 8 -1.00 26.13 -13.45
CA ILE A 8 -1.57 24.94 -14.10
C ILE A 8 -2.81 25.33 -14.89
N GLU A 9 -3.69 26.16 -14.30
CA GLU A 9 -4.91 26.63 -14.94
C GLU A 9 -4.62 27.46 -16.20
N LYS A 10 -3.69 28.42 -16.09
CA LYS A 10 -3.26 29.27 -17.21
C LYS A 10 -2.69 28.47 -18.38
N HIS A 11 -2.06 27.33 -18.12
CA HIS A 11 -1.38 26.51 -19.11
C HIS A 11 -2.07 25.17 -19.40
N SER A 12 -3.32 24.99 -18.94
CA SER A 12 -4.07 23.73 -19.03
C SER A 12 -4.18 23.18 -20.45
N ALA A 13 -4.56 24.00 -21.43
CA ALA A 13 -4.68 23.57 -22.83
C ALA A 13 -3.33 23.13 -23.44
N ALA A 14 -2.26 23.87 -23.15
CA ALA A 14 -0.92 23.51 -23.61
C ALA A 14 -0.41 22.22 -22.94
N LEU A 15 -0.72 22.02 -21.66
CA LEU A 15 -0.38 20.79 -20.93
C LEU A 15 -1.16 19.59 -21.49
N SER A 16 -2.46 19.73 -21.77
CA SER A 16 -3.27 18.66 -22.39
C SER A 16 -2.68 18.25 -23.73
N GLY A 17 -2.37 19.22 -24.61
CA GLY A 17 -1.77 18.94 -25.91
C GLY A 17 -0.40 18.24 -25.80
N LEU A 18 0.41 18.62 -24.82
CA LEU A 18 1.71 17.99 -24.57
C LEU A 18 1.55 16.55 -24.07
N ILE A 19 0.59 16.30 -23.17
CA ILE A 19 0.27 14.95 -22.68
C ILE A 19 -0.25 14.08 -23.83
N GLU A 20 -1.21 14.56 -24.62
CA GLU A 20 -1.79 13.81 -25.73
C GLU A 20 -0.76 13.49 -26.81
N THR A 21 0.10 14.44 -27.15
CA THR A 21 1.19 14.23 -28.12
C THR A 21 2.16 13.17 -27.61
N TRP A 22 2.52 13.25 -26.33
CA TRP A 22 3.39 12.24 -25.72
C TRP A 22 2.74 10.86 -25.69
N LEU A 23 1.46 10.75 -25.31
CA LEU A 23 0.74 9.48 -25.31
C LEU A 23 0.67 8.85 -26.71
N LYS A 24 0.41 9.66 -27.75
CA LYS A 24 0.38 9.19 -29.15
C LYS A 24 1.75 8.72 -29.64
N ASN A 25 2.81 9.45 -29.31
CA ASN A 25 4.17 9.13 -29.75
C ASN A 25 4.80 7.94 -29.00
N ASN A 26 4.18 7.51 -27.90
CA ASN A 26 4.63 6.39 -27.08
C ASN A 26 3.48 5.38 -26.94
N SER A 27 2.66 5.19 -27.98
CA SER A 27 1.51 4.27 -27.92
C SER A 27 1.94 2.80 -27.85
N ASP A 28 3.11 2.47 -28.37
CA ASP A 28 3.56 1.08 -28.52
C ASP A 28 4.06 0.49 -27.19
N ASP A 29 4.39 1.34 -26.21
CA ASP A 29 4.71 0.98 -24.81
C ASP A 29 3.44 0.92 -23.91
N LEU A 30 2.23 0.95 -24.49
CA LEU A 30 0.95 0.90 -23.75
C LEU A 30 0.36 -0.51 -23.66
N VAL A 31 0.98 -1.50 -24.31
CA VAL A 31 0.64 -2.88 -23.99
C VAL A 31 1.17 -3.10 -22.57
N PRO A 32 0.33 -3.44 -21.57
CA PRO A 32 0.87 -3.91 -20.32
C PRO A 32 1.73 -5.10 -20.71
N ASP A 33 3.05 -4.99 -20.56
CA ASP A 33 3.91 -6.17 -20.62
C ASP A 33 3.19 -7.19 -19.75
N SER A 34 2.73 -8.27 -20.38
CA SER A 34 2.21 -9.42 -19.67
C SER A 34 3.25 -9.67 -18.59
N ILE A 35 2.82 -9.62 -17.35
CA ILE A 35 3.64 -9.95 -16.17
C ILE A 35 3.86 -11.48 -16.21
N GLU A 36 4.36 -12.01 -17.31
CA GLU A 36 4.75 -13.40 -17.53
C GLU A 36 6.27 -13.56 -17.43
N SER A 37 7.04 -12.47 -17.34
CA SER A 37 8.51 -12.53 -17.33
C SER A 37 9.17 -12.09 -16.02
N LEU A 38 8.43 -11.98 -14.91
CA LEU A 38 9.02 -12.03 -13.57
C LEU A 38 9.08 -13.46 -13.04
N THR A 39 9.45 -14.41 -13.90
CA THR A 39 10.17 -15.58 -13.41
C THR A 39 11.54 -15.06 -13.02
N LEU A 40 11.82 -15.02 -11.72
CA LEU A 40 13.18 -14.90 -11.20
C LEU A 40 13.94 -16.11 -11.73
N ALA A 41 14.46 -15.99 -12.96
CA ALA A 41 15.38 -16.96 -13.51
C ALA A 41 16.51 -17.06 -12.50
N GLU A 42 16.74 -18.27 -12.02
CA GLU A 42 17.87 -18.69 -11.21
C GLU A 42 19.17 -18.35 -11.96
N LYS A 43 19.58 -17.09 -11.91
CA LYS A 43 20.94 -16.66 -12.18
C LYS A 43 21.57 -16.44 -10.83
N ASP A 44 22.18 -17.51 -10.35
CA ASP A 44 23.18 -17.46 -9.30
C ASP A 44 24.14 -16.29 -9.55
N ASP A 45 24.43 -15.52 -8.49
CA ASP A 45 25.32 -14.34 -8.39
C ASP A 45 24.76 -12.91 -8.55
N ILE A 46 23.46 -12.68 -8.72
CA ILE A 46 22.90 -11.32 -8.53
C ILE A 46 22.43 -11.17 -7.08
N PRO A 47 22.87 -10.14 -6.31
CA PRO A 47 22.36 -9.93 -4.95
C PRO A 47 20.84 -9.83 -4.99
N LYS A 48 20.16 -10.75 -4.30
CA LYS A 48 18.69 -10.76 -4.16
C LYS A 48 18.26 -9.36 -3.73
N GLN A 49 17.44 -8.73 -4.56
CA GLN A 49 16.85 -7.44 -4.25
C GLN A 49 16.11 -7.53 -2.91
N VAL A 50 16.58 -6.79 -1.91
CA VAL A 50 16.09 -6.87 -0.53
C VAL A 50 14.84 -6.01 -0.32
N VAL A 51 14.61 -5.04 -1.20
CA VAL A 51 13.52 -4.05 -1.09
C VAL A 51 12.79 -3.92 -2.42
N THR A 52 11.48 -4.12 -2.38
CA THR A 52 10.56 -3.84 -3.48
C THR A 52 10.03 -2.41 -3.35
N VAL A 53 10.14 -1.63 -4.43
CA VAL A 53 9.66 -0.25 -4.54
C VAL A 53 8.46 -0.22 -5.48
N ALA A 54 7.29 0.11 -4.93
CA ALA A 54 6.06 0.29 -5.69
C ALA A 54 5.68 1.78 -5.74
N LEU A 55 5.34 2.27 -6.95
CA LEU A 55 4.86 3.63 -7.17
C LEU A 55 3.36 3.57 -7.47
N ARG A 56 2.53 4.32 -6.73
CA ARG A 56 1.08 4.39 -6.98
C ARG A 56 0.61 5.84 -7.11
N THR A 57 -0.22 6.10 -8.11
CA THR A 57 -0.97 7.36 -8.20
C THR A 57 -2.45 7.11 -7.95
N ARG A 58 -3.09 7.99 -7.17
CA ARG A 58 -4.52 7.86 -6.83
C ARG A 58 -5.42 8.40 -7.94
N PRO A 59 -6.68 7.96 -8.03
CA PRO A 59 -7.69 8.65 -8.82
C PRO A 59 -7.98 10.06 -8.29
N PHE A 60 -8.57 10.90 -9.14
CA PHE A 60 -9.09 12.21 -8.74
C PHE A 60 -10.22 12.04 -7.72
N LEU A 61 -10.27 12.95 -6.76
CA LEU A 61 -11.38 13.07 -5.80
C LEU A 61 -12.57 13.80 -6.45
N GLU A 62 -13.77 13.56 -5.94
CA GLU A 62 -14.99 14.19 -6.46
C GLU A 62 -14.89 15.73 -6.45
N ASN A 63 -14.35 16.30 -5.37
CA ASN A 63 -14.13 17.74 -5.25
C ASN A 63 -13.04 18.30 -6.19
N GLU A 64 -12.19 17.43 -6.76
CA GLU A 64 -11.21 17.79 -7.78
C GLU A 64 -11.81 17.74 -9.19
N THR A 65 -13.00 17.13 -9.33
CA THR A 65 -13.73 16.97 -10.58
C THR A 65 -14.92 17.92 -10.72
N THR A 66 -15.39 18.56 -9.64
CA THR A 66 -16.62 19.39 -9.59
C THR A 66 -16.50 20.79 -10.20
N GLY A 67 -15.66 20.99 -11.21
CA GLY A 67 -15.63 22.21 -12.01
C GLY A 67 -15.95 21.95 -13.48
N ASP A 68 -16.26 23.01 -14.25
CA ASP A 68 -16.46 22.94 -15.71
C ASP A 68 -15.20 22.48 -16.50
N LYS A 69 -14.10 22.19 -15.79
CA LYS A 69 -12.80 21.85 -16.36
C LYS A 69 -12.47 20.39 -16.02
N LYS A 70 -12.27 19.59 -17.06
CA LYS A 70 -11.78 18.21 -16.94
C LYS A 70 -10.41 18.20 -16.27
N PRO A 71 -10.19 17.43 -15.20
CA PRO A 71 -8.89 17.36 -14.54
C PRO A 71 -7.85 16.74 -15.48
N LEU A 72 -6.63 17.26 -15.44
CA LEU A 72 -5.51 16.78 -16.26
C LEU A 72 -4.70 15.76 -15.48
N ALA A 73 -4.56 14.54 -16.04
CA ALA A 73 -3.70 13.50 -15.51
C ALA A 73 -2.23 13.91 -15.65
N GLY A 74 -1.70 14.55 -14.60
CA GLY A 74 -0.31 14.98 -14.53
C GLY A 74 0.69 13.83 -14.31
N VAL A 75 0.22 12.62 -14.09
CA VAL A 75 1.03 11.43 -13.81
C VAL A 75 0.46 10.23 -14.57
N HIS A 76 1.34 9.46 -15.21
CA HIS A 76 0.98 8.18 -15.83
C HIS A 76 1.90 7.08 -15.31
N ALA A 77 1.35 5.91 -15.02
CA ALA A 77 2.10 4.70 -14.69
C ALA A 77 2.21 3.82 -15.95
N ARG A 78 3.38 3.22 -16.18
CA ARG A 78 3.67 2.34 -17.32
C ARG A 78 4.73 1.32 -16.94
N GLY A 79 4.35 0.05 -16.84
CA GLY A 79 5.25 -1.02 -16.43
C GLY A 79 5.93 -0.70 -15.09
N THR A 80 7.24 -0.49 -15.13
CA THR A 80 8.10 -0.13 -13.99
C THR A 80 8.31 1.38 -13.83
N LYS A 81 7.71 2.22 -14.68
CA LYS A 81 7.97 3.67 -14.74
C LYS A 81 6.74 4.50 -14.43
N MET A 82 6.90 5.48 -13.55
CA MET A 82 5.92 6.55 -13.32
C MET A 82 6.42 7.85 -13.94
N ILE A 83 5.60 8.48 -14.78
CA ILE A 83 6.00 9.66 -15.56
C ILE A 83 5.17 10.84 -15.10
N VAL A 84 5.87 11.86 -14.59
CA VAL A 84 5.27 13.11 -14.15
C VAL A 84 5.40 14.15 -15.27
N HIS A 85 4.25 14.70 -15.68
CA HIS A 85 4.12 15.76 -16.67
C HIS A 85 4.20 17.11 -15.97
N VAL A 86 5.29 17.84 -16.20
CA VAL A 86 5.53 19.14 -15.57
C VAL A 86 5.42 20.24 -16.64
N PRO A 87 4.43 21.14 -16.54
CA PRO A 87 4.27 22.28 -17.45
C PRO A 87 5.58 23.05 -17.68
N ALA A 88 5.82 23.43 -18.94
CA ALA A 88 7.00 24.16 -19.41
C ALA A 88 8.37 23.45 -19.20
N SER A 89 8.36 22.17 -18.82
CA SER A 89 9.58 21.36 -18.71
C SER A 89 9.38 19.98 -19.34
N LYS A 90 10.44 19.18 -19.39
CA LYS A 90 10.39 17.81 -19.94
C LYS A 90 9.67 16.85 -18.97
N HIS A 91 9.11 15.78 -19.54
CA HIS A 91 8.59 14.64 -18.77
C HIS A 91 9.66 14.09 -17.82
N LYS A 92 9.28 13.82 -16.57
CA LYS A 92 10.19 13.27 -15.56
C LYS A 92 9.82 11.82 -15.25
N PRO A 93 10.63 10.85 -15.66
CA PRO A 93 10.42 9.46 -15.29
C PRO A 93 10.95 9.18 -13.88
N PHE A 94 10.24 8.31 -13.16
CA PHE A 94 10.63 7.70 -11.91
C PHE A 94 10.53 6.19 -12.10
N GLU A 95 11.55 5.45 -11.71
CA GLU A 95 11.61 4.01 -11.87
C GLU A 95 11.36 3.33 -10.52
N GLY A 96 10.59 2.25 -10.53
CA GLY A 96 10.34 1.35 -9.41
C GLY A 96 10.13 -0.07 -9.93
N ASP A 97 9.95 -1.03 -9.05
CA ASP A 97 9.67 -2.42 -9.45
C ASP A 97 8.25 -2.58 -9.99
N PHE A 98 7.33 -1.75 -9.47
CA PHE A 98 5.95 -1.69 -9.93
C PHE A 98 5.49 -0.25 -10.04
N SER A 99 4.70 0.07 -11.08
CA SER A 99 3.98 1.33 -11.17
C SER A 99 2.49 1.10 -11.38
N PHE A 100 1.67 1.76 -10.57
CA PHE A 100 0.22 1.61 -10.54
C PHE A 100 -0.46 2.96 -10.82
N GLY A 101 -1.29 2.97 -11.85
CA GLY A 101 -2.06 4.14 -12.26
C GLY A 101 -3.34 4.31 -11.44
N PRO A 102 -4.09 5.41 -11.65
CA PRO A 102 -5.37 5.62 -10.99
C PRO A 102 -6.42 4.54 -11.31
N GLU A 103 -6.25 3.83 -12.43
CA GLU A 103 -7.06 2.68 -12.86
C GLU A 103 -6.73 1.37 -12.14
N SER A 104 -5.57 1.28 -11.48
CA SER A 104 -5.16 0.08 -10.76
C SER A 104 -5.97 -0.09 -9.47
N SER A 105 -6.76 -1.16 -9.39
CA SER A 105 -7.51 -1.51 -8.19
C SER A 105 -6.58 -1.94 -7.05
N SER A 106 -7.08 -1.91 -5.82
CA SER A 106 -6.29 -2.37 -4.66
C SER A 106 -6.01 -3.88 -4.72
N GLU A 107 -6.89 -4.67 -5.33
CA GLU A 107 -6.70 -6.09 -5.60
C GLU A 107 -5.55 -6.32 -6.58
N HIS A 108 -5.48 -5.54 -7.67
CA HIS A 108 -4.38 -5.62 -8.62
C HIS A 108 -3.03 -5.29 -7.97
N VAL A 109 -3.01 -4.27 -7.10
CA VAL A 109 -1.83 -3.92 -6.31
C VAL A 109 -1.44 -5.05 -5.36
N TYR A 110 -2.40 -5.59 -4.61
CA TYR A 110 -2.18 -6.71 -3.70
C TYR A 110 -1.66 -7.95 -4.43
N GLU A 111 -2.29 -8.32 -5.55
CA GLU A 111 -1.90 -9.47 -6.35
C GLU A 111 -0.46 -9.31 -6.86
N SER A 112 -0.10 -8.13 -7.34
CA SER A 112 1.22 -7.86 -7.90
C SER A 112 2.32 -7.78 -6.84
N LEU A 113 2.03 -7.25 -5.65
CA LEU A 113 3.03 -7.06 -4.58
C LEU A 113 3.14 -8.23 -3.60
N VAL A 114 2.05 -8.97 -3.40
CA VAL A 114 1.96 -10.00 -2.34
C VAL A 114 1.77 -11.39 -2.92
N VAL A 115 0.86 -11.56 -3.88
CA VAL A 115 0.48 -12.90 -4.38
C VAL A 115 1.47 -13.42 -5.43
N LYS A 116 1.76 -12.64 -6.48
CA LYS A 116 2.59 -13.05 -7.63
C LYS A 116 4.07 -13.29 -7.31
N PRO A 117 4.74 -12.49 -6.46
CA PRO A 117 6.08 -12.83 -5.98
C PRO A 117 6.11 -14.12 -5.16
N GLY A 118 4.95 -14.74 -4.96
CA GLY A 118 4.71 -15.77 -4.00
C GLY A 118 4.52 -15.13 -2.64
N LEU A 119 3.47 -15.54 -1.94
CA LEU A 119 3.46 -15.54 -0.48
C LEU A 119 4.55 -16.49 0.09
N GLN A 120 5.69 -16.67 -0.59
CA GLN A 120 6.90 -17.35 -0.09
C GLN A 120 7.50 -16.63 1.14
N PHE A 121 6.96 -15.47 1.50
CA PHE A 121 7.12 -14.84 2.81
C PHE A 121 6.81 -15.79 3.99
N TRP A 122 5.99 -16.84 3.84
CA TRP A 122 5.69 -17.72 4.98
C TRP A 122 6.79 -18.72 5.35
N GLU A 123 7.86 -18.86 4.56
CA GLU A 123 8.90 -19.88 4.81
C GLU A 123 9.88 -19.57 5.95
N ALA A 124 9.79 -18.42 6.61
CA ALA A 124 10.61 -18.16 7.79
C ALA A 124 9.77 -18.14 9.07
N ALA A 125 10.04 -19.09 9.96
CA ALA A 125 9.65 -19.12 11.36
C ALA A 125 10.15 -17.91 12.20
N LEU A 126 10.44 -16.77 11.57
CA LEU A 126 11.07 -15.57 12.10
C LEU A 126 10.50 -14.29 11.46
N GLY A 127 9.17 -14.18 11.36
CA GLY A 127 8.48 -12.90 11.24
C GLY A 127 8.73 -12.13 9.95
N VAL A 128 7.78 -12.22 9.02
CA VAL A 128 7.72 -11.28 7.90
C VAL A 128 7.04 -10.00 8.31
N SER A 129 7.75 -8.90 8.13
CA SER A 129 7.26 -7.55 8.32
C SER A 129 6.99 -6.90 6.96
N LEU A 130 5.73 -6.75 6.58
CA LEU A 130 5.35 -5.87 5.47
C LEU A 130 5.45 -4.42 5.95
N HIS A 131 6.55 -3.74 5.59
CA HIS A 131 6.72 -2.32 5.87
C HIS A 131 6.22 -1.50 4.69
N MET A 132 4.95 -1.09 4.75
CA MET A 132 4.41 -0.14 3.79
C MET A 132 4.62 1.28 4.31
N VAL A 133 5.58 1.98 3.72
CA VAL A 133 5.90 3.37 4.09
C VAL A 133 4.91 4.32 3.45
N ARG A 134 4.27 5.12 4.30
CA ARG A 134 3.22 6.07 3.96
C ARG A 134 3.80 7.40 3.45
N LEU A 135 3.46 7.79 2.22
CA LEU A 135 3.74 9.13 1.70
C LEU A 135 2.45 9.79 1.21
N ASP A 136 1.70 10.32 2.19
CA ASP A 136 0.57 11.26 2.09
C ASP A 136 -0.66 10.85 1.24
N GLN A 137 -1.87 11.16 1.73
CA GLN A 137 -3.20 10.89 1.14
C GLN A 137 -3.63 9.42 0.87
N GLU A 138 -2.79 8.42 1.12
CA GLU A 138 -3.03 7.02 0.72
C GLU A 138 -3.83 6.14 1.71
N ARG A 139 -4.71 6.73 2.55
CA ARG A 139 -5.50 5.95 3.54
C ARG A 139 -6.30 4.82 2.87
N ARG A 140 -6.87 5.11 1.70
CA ARG A 140 -7.71 4.14 0.97
C ARG A 140 -6.93 2.90 0.55
N THR A 141 -5.73 3.07 0.02
CA THR A 141 -4.90 1.94 -0.43
C THR A 141 -4.50 1.06 0.73
N ILE A 142 -3.97 1.65 1.80
CA ILE A 142 -3.53 0.90 2.97
C ILE A 142 -4.70 0.16 3.61
N SER A 143 -5.83 0.84 3.83
CA SER A 143 -7.01 0.21 4.41
C SER A 143 -7.60 -0.89 3.52
N SER A 144 -7.64 -0.69 2.20
CA SER A 144 -8.05 -1.77 1.28
C SER A 144 -7.09 -2.96 1.32
N LEU A 145 -5.78 -2.72 1.41
CA LEU A 145 -4.80 -3.80 1.53
C LEU A 145 -4.92 -4.54 2.87
N GLU A 146 -5.14 -3.82 3.98
CA GLU A 146 -5.41 -4.41 5.29
C GLU A 146 -6.65 -5.32 5.25
N GLU A 147 -7.74 -4.88 4.60
CA GLU A 147 -8.95 -5.69 4.40
C GLU A 147 -8.70 -6.93 3.53
N ILE A 148 -7.98 -6.78 2.41
CA ILE A 148 -7.63 -7.88 1.52
C ILE A 148 -6.74 -8.90 2.25
N ILE A 149 -5.73 -8.44 2.99
CA ILE A 149 -4.86 -9.28 3.81
C ILE A 149 -5.69 -10.02 4.86
N ALA A 150 -6.60 -9.33 5.56
CA ALA A 150 -7.43 -9.95 6.58
C ALA A 150 -8.28 -11.11 6.03
N ARG A 151 -8.76 -10.97 4.79
CA ARG A 151 -9.49 -12.01 4.06
C ARG A 151 -8.59 -13.17 3.64
N ASP A 152 -7.42 -12.88 3.10
CA ASP A 152 -6.60 -13.86 2.38
C ASP A 152 -5.59 -14.61 3.27
N ILE A 153 -5.24 -14.06 4.44
CA ILE A 153 -4.23 -14.64 5.33
C ILE A 153 -4.65 -16.02 5.89
N PHE A 154 -5.93 -16.22 6.20
CA PHE A 154 -6.41 -17.48 6.78
C PHE A 154 -6.41 -18.63 5.75
N PRO A 155 -7.00 -18.49 4.54
CA PRO A 155 -6.88 -19.51 3.50
C PRO A 155 -5.44 -19.78 3.08
N ALA A 156 -4.58 -18.75 3.04
CA ALA A 156 -3.16 -18.91 2.73
C ALA A 156 -2.45 -19.75 3.80
N ALA A 157 -2.66 -19.46 5.09
CA ALA A 157 -2.07 -20.23 6.19
C ALA A 157 -2.55 -21.69 6.21
N LYS A 158 -3.83 -21.91 5.93
CA LYS A 158 -4.38 -23.27 5.77
C LYS A 158 -3.67 -24.03 4.65
N SER A 159 -3.60 -23.44 3.45
CA SER A 159 -2.97 -24.05 2.29
C SER A 159 -1.48 -24.34 2.56
N TYR A 160 -0.79 -23.42 3.24
CA TYR A 160 0.59 -23.60 3.68
C TYR A 160 0.72 -24.77 4.67
N ALA A 161 -0.15 -24.84 5.68
CA ALA A 161 -0.11 -25.91 6.67
C ALA A 161 -0.37 -27.29 6.05
N GLU A 162 -1.31 -27.40 5.10
CA GLU A 162 -1.58 -28.62 4.35
C GLU A 162 -0.37 -29.06 3.50
N ALA A 163 0.31 -28.11 2.86
CA ALA A 163 1.47 -28.39 2.02
C ALA A 163 2.72 -28.80 2.83
N HIS A 164 2.99 -28.13 3.95
CA HIS A 164 4.24 -28.31 4.72
C HIS A 164 4.12 -29.25 5.92
N PHE A 165 2.91 -29.45 6.46
CA PHE A 165 2.65 -30.36 7.57
C PHE A 165 1.60 -31.43 7.24
N PRO A 166 1.69 -32.17 6.12
CA PRO A 166 0.66 -33.09 5.64
C PRO A 166 0.42 -34.30 6.56
N LYS A 167 1.35 -34.58 7.49
CA LYS A 167 1.29 -35.68 8.46
C LYS A 167 0.90 -35.22 9.87
N ASN A 168 0.50 -33.96 10.04
CA ASN A 168 0.08 -33.48 11.34
C ASN A 168 -1.22 -34.20 11.75
N SER A 169 -1.29 -34.64 13.01
CA SER A 169 -2.50 -35.28 13.55
C SER A 169 -3.63 -34.29 13.77
N LYS A 170 -3.31 -32.99 13.78
CA LYS A 170 -4.29 -31.91 13.94
C LYS A 170 -4.75 -31.38 12.58
N PRO A 171 -5.98 -30.86 12.48
CA PRO A 171 -6.43 -30.07 11.33
C PRO A 171 -5.45 -28.93 11.03
N ALA A 172 -5.33 -28.55 9.74
CA ALA A 172 -4.42 -27.51 9.27
C ALA A 172 -4.62 -26.19 10.03
N GLU A 173 -5.86 -25.87 10.40
CA GLU A 173 -6.26 -24.67 11.13
C GLU A 173 -5.73 -24.62 12.57
N GLU A 174 -5.36 -25.77 13.16
CA GLU A 174 -4.81 -25.85 14.51
C GLU A 174 -3.27 -25.85 14.53
N VAL A 175 -2.63 -25.76 13.36
CA VAL A 175 -1.16 -25.74 13.23
C VAL A 175 -0.59 -24.34 13.44
N TYR A 176 -1.41 -23.31 13.32
CA TYR A 176 -1.03 -21.91 13.45
C TYR A 176 -1.95 -21.15 14.40
N THR A 177 -1.47 -19.99 14.86
CA THR A 177 -2.27 -19.01 15.60
C THR A 177 -2.03 -17.63 14.99
N PHE A 178 -3.08 -16.80 14.92
CA PHE A 178 -2.94 -15.41 14.53
C PHE A 178 -3.00 -14.51 15.75
N GLY A 179 -2.08 -13.56 15.80
CA GLY A 179 -2.05 -12.49 16.78
C GLY A 179 -2.01 -11.15 16.07
N LEU A 180 -2.84 -10.20 16.51
CA LEU A 180 -2.86 -8.84 16.02
C LEU A 180 -2.30 -7.90 17.08
N SER A 181 -1.40 -7.02 16.66
CA SER A 181 -0.97 -5.85 17.42
C SER A 181 -0.99 -4.63 16.51
N LEU A 182 -1.55 -3.50 16.97
CA LEU A 182 -1.66 -2.27 16.18
C LEU A 182 -1.18 -1.07 17.00
N TYR A 183 -0.41 -0.20 16.34
CA TYR A 183 0.26 0.92 16.99
C TYR A 183 0.10 2.21 16.20
N GLU A 184 0.23 3.30 16.93
CA GLU A 184 0.38 4.64 16.38
C GLU A 184 1.70 5.24 16.85
N LEU A 185 2.48 5.79 15.90
CA LEU A 185 3.69 6.56 16.20
C LEU A 185 3.36 8.03 16.01
N LEU A 186 3.29 8.80 17.10
CA LEU A 186 3.01 10.24 17.04
C LEU A 186 4.09 11.04 17.75
N GLY A 187 4.91 11.74 16.96
CA GLY A 187 6.09 12.45 17.47
C GLY A 187 7.11 11.46 18.01
N ASN A 188 7.44 11.56 19.30
CA ASN A 188 8.34 10.65 20.01
C ASN A 188 7.60 9.63 20.89
N LYS A 189 6.31 9.39 20.63
CA LYS A 189 5.47 8.49 21.43
C LYS A 189 4.90 7.36 20.58
N VAL A 190 4.77 6.19 21.20
CA VAL A 190 4.02 5.05 20.69
C VAL A 190 2.78 4.87 21.52
N SER A 191 1.65 4.64 20.88
CA SER A 191 0.44 4.24 21.56
C SER A 191 -0.07 2.93 20.99
N ASP A 192 -0.42 2.00 21.88
CA ASP A 192 -1.14 0.77 21.52
C ASP A 192 -2.59 1.14 21.14
N LEU A 193 -3.01 0.79 19.93
CA LEU A 193 -4.35 1.09 19.42
C LEU A 193 -5.40 0.06 19.88
N LEU A 194 -4.96 -1.08 20.41
CA LEU A 194 -5.79 -2.17 20.93
C LEU A 194 -5.95 -2.13 22.45
N ASP A 195 -5.07 -1.42 23.16
CA ASP A 195 -5.15 -1.22 24.60
C ASP A 195 -5.43 0.24 24.94
N ARG A 196 -6.67 0.55 25.34
CA ARG A 196 -7.10 1.91 25.65
C ARG A 196 -7.62 2.06 27.07
N ASP A 197 -7.36 3.23 27.64
CA ASP A 197 -7.95 3.63 28.91
C ASP A 197 -9.43 4.06 28.74
N SER A 198 -10.09 4.35 29.87
CA SER A 198 -11.48 4.82 29.89
C SER A 198 -11.70 6.17 29.21
N ALA A 199 -10.63 6.94 28.97
CA ALA A 199 -10.66 8.19 28.22
C ALA A 199 -10.39 7.99 26.72
N GLY A 200 -10.18 6.74 26.28
CA GLY A 200 -9.86 6.42 24.90
C GLY A 200 -8.46 6.89 24.50
N ASN A 201 -7.48 6.92 25.40
CA ASN A 201 -6.07 7.05 25.02
C ASN A 201 -5.45 5.67 24.89
N GLY A 202 -4.66 5.45 23.85
CA GLY A 202 -3.85 4.24 23.73
C GLY A 202 -2.77 4.19 24.80
N ALA A 203 -2.51 3.01 25.35
CA ALA A 203 -1.45 2.80 26.33
C ALA A 203 -0.09 3.19 25.72
N ASN A 204 0.72 3.97 26.45
CA ASN A 204 2.08 4.25 26.00
C ASN A 204 2.89 2.95 26.01
N VAL A 205 3.61 2.69 24.93
CA VAL A 205 4.50 1.53 24.85
C VAL A 205 5.94 1.99 24.99
N ASP A 206 6.69 1.35 25.90
CA ASP A 206 8.11 1.60 26.07
C ASP A 206 8.91 0.93 24.94
N PHE A 207 9.81 1.71 24.33
CA PHE A 207 10.84 1.16 23.45
C PHE A 207 12.02 0.70 24.31
N GLY A 208 12.08 -0.60 24.62
CA GLY A 208 13.35 -1.24 24.96
C GLY A 208 14.29 -1.31 23.74
N GLU A 209 15.28 -2.21 23.77
CA GLU A 209 16.21 -2.46 22.65
C GLU A 209 15.52 -3.14 21.42
N ILE A 210 14.46 -2.56 20.84
CA ILE A 210 13.69 -3.10 19.68
C ILE A 210 12.64 -4.16 20.08
N ARG A 211 12.03 -4.06 21.27
CA ARG A 211 10.81 -4.81 21.59
C ARG A 211 9.71 -3.85 22.02
N VAL A 212 8.62 -3.85 21.26
CA VAL A 212 7.40 -3.12 21.58
C VAL A 212 6.54 -4.06 22.42
N SER A 213 6.37 -3.76 23.70
CA SER A 213 5.66 -4.62 24.68
C SER A 213 4.15 -4.40 24.62
N ALA A 214 3.56 -4.77 23.50
CA ALA A 214 2.14 -4.48 23.26
C ALA A 214 1.22 -5.64 23.48
N LYS A 215 -0.06 -5.29 23.52
CA LYS A 215 -1.13 -6.24 23.51
C LYS A 215 -1.18 -6.94 22.16
N VAL A 216 -1.06 -8.26 22.21
CA VAL A 216 -1.35 -9.14 21.08
C VAL A 216 -2.73 -9.75 21.35
N LEU A 217 -3.70 -9.39 20.52
CA LEU A 217 -5.02 -10.01 20.56
C LEU A 217 -5.00 -11.27 19.69
N PRO A 218 -5.40 -12.45 20.22
CA PRO A 218 -5.58 -13.63 19.37
C PRO A 218 -6.74 -13.34 18.40
N VAL A 219 -6.58 -13.78 17.15
CA VAL A 219 -7.62 -13.64 16.13
C VAL A 219 -7.84 -14.99 15.47
N SER A 220 -9.09 -15.37 15.31
CA SER A 220 -9.46 -16.69 14.79
C SER A 220 -10.21 -16.65 13.47
N ASP A 221 -10.75 -15.49 13.10
CA ASP A 221 -11.52 -15.35 11.87
C ASP A 221 -11.24 -14.05 11.09
N PRO A 222 -11.43 -14.06 9.75
CA PRO A 222 -11.22 -12.89 8.91
C PRO A 222 -12.07 -11.66 9.27
N LYS A 223 -13.31 -11.87 9.75
CA LYS A 223 -14.23 -10.77 10.06
C LYS A 223 -13.83 -10.09 11.37
N GLU A 224 -13.42 -10.86 12.37
CA GLU A 224 -12.82 -10.39 13.61
C GLU A 224 -11.56 -9.59 13.31
N LEU A 225 -10.66 -10.10 12.46
CA LEU A 225 -9.44 -9.38 12.06
C LEU A 225 -9.78 -8.02 11.42
N ALA A 226 -10.67 -8.01 10.43
CA ALA A 226 -11.09 -6.78 9.75
C ALA A 226 -11.77 -5.79 10.72
N SER A 227 -12.61 -6.29 11.63
CA SER A 227 -13.29 -5.48 12.65
C SER A 227 -12.30 -4.83 13.62
N LEU A 228 -11.30 -5.59 14.10
CA LEU A 228 -10.26 -5.08 14.98
C LEU A 228 -9.41 -4.01 14.30
N ILE A 229 -9.03 -4.23 13.03
CA ILE A 229 -8.32 -3.25 12.22
C ILE A 229 -9.15 -1.97 12.05
N ALA A 230 -10.43 -2.10 11.67
CA ALA A 230 -11.32 -0.95 11.49
C ALA A 230 -11.53 -0.15 12.78
N SER A 231 -11.72 -0.85 13.92
CA SER A 231 -11.84 -0.25 15.25
C SER A 231 -10.57 0.54 15.62
N ALA A 232 -9.40 -0.08 15.49
CA ALA A 232 -8.11 0.57 15.74
C ALA A 232 -7.85 1.76 14.79
N ALA A 233 -8.27 1.67 13.53
CA ALA A 233 -8.16 2.77 12.58
C ALA A 233 -9.02 3.98 12.95
N GLY A 234 -10.15 3.76 13.65
CA GLY A 234 -10.97 4.81 14.24
C GLY A 234 -10.33 5.48 15.47
N HIS A 235 -9.43 4.77 16.15
CA HIS A 235 -8.70 5.27 17.31
C HIS A 235 -7.50 6.15 16.97
N ARG A 236 -7.02 6.09 15.72
CA ARG A 236 -5.89 6.91 15.24
C ARG A 236 -6.20 8.39 15.41
N ARG A 237 -5.21 9.13 15.92
CA ARG A 237 -5.29 10.59 16.00
C ARG A 237 -5.17 11.15 14.59
N THR A 238 -6.20 11.86 14.19
CA THR A 238 -6.25 12.48 12.87
C THR A 238 -6.42 13.97 13.04
N SER A 239 -5.82 14.73 12.13
CA SER A 239 -6.02 16.17 12.06
C SER A 239 -6.66 16.49 10.73
N ALA A 240 -7.79 17.18 10.76
CA ALA A 240 -8.35 17.76 9.56
C ALA A 240 -7.36 18.80 9.00
N THR A 241 -7.23 18.84 7.69
CA THR A 241 -6.49 19.87 6.95
C THR A 241 -7.46 20.53 5.98
N LEU A 242 -7.10 21.69 5.43
CA LEU A 242 -7.89 22.41 4.42
C LEU A 242 -8.31 21.54 3.21
N LYS A 243 -7.59 20.45 2.92
CA LYS A 243 -7.88 19.55 1.79
C LYS A 243 -8.44 18.19 2.18
N ASN A 244 -8.20 17.72 3.41
CA ASN A 244 -8.57 16.38 3.85
C ASN A 244 -9.19 16.44 5.25
N GLU A 245 -10.41 15.93 5.41
CA GLU A 245 -11.07 15.82 6.72
C GLU A 245 -10.30 14.92 7.70
N THR A 246 -9.48 14.02 7.17
CA THR A 246 -8.72 13.06 7.98
C THR A 246 -7.30 12.89 7.43
N SER A 247 -6.39 13.80 7.79
CA SER A 247 -4.95 13.61 7.56
C SER A 247 -4.37 12.90 8.78
N SER A 248 -3.71 11.76 8.60
CA SER A 248 -2.88 11.26 9.70
C SER A 248 -1.51 11.89 9.61
N ARG A 249 -0.98 12.27 10.77
CA ARG A 249 0.39 12.76 10.97
C ARG A 249 1.14 11.82 11.89
N SER A 250 0.71 10.55 11.85
CA SER A 250 1.04 9.44 12.72
C SER A 250 1.10 8.13 11.94
#